data_AF-A0A7S0E288-F1
#
_entry.id   AF-A0A7S0E288-F1
#
_cell.length_a   1.000
_cell.length_b   1.000
_cell.length_c   1.000
_cell.angle_alpha   90.00
_cell.angle_beta   90.00
_cell.angle_gamma   90.00
#
_symmetry.space_group_name_H-M   'P 1'
#
loop_
_entity.id
_entity.type
_entity.pdbx_description
1 polymer ?
#
loop_
_entity_poly.entity_id
_entity_poly.type
_entity_poly.pdbx_seq_one_letter_code
_entity_poly.pdbx_strand_id
1 'polypeptide(L)'
;MASKELLGQQPKEEIGAARFIAKNPTFDGRNVIVGVFDTGVDPGAPGLQTTPMGTKKVIDIVDCTGSGDVDTSKTASPVDGKLTGLSGRTLSLPTEWPAIAEGGKYHLGVKPGYELMPRPLVARMKAERRKTLVDEGQREAVAAAQRELREPREGAAKDDKKLDEELKARVAQLEALQKAYEDPGPVYDVVTYKDGGGTWRVCVDTSERGELASAALLAPYRLEQKYGTLDAVSL
;
A
#
# COMPACT_ATOMS: atom_id res chain seq x y z
N MET A 1 15.94 20.91 -19.82
CA MET A 1 16.81 19.91 -20.46
C MET A 1 16.50 18.57 -19.84
N ALA A 2 16.01 17.59 -20.60
CA ALA A 2 15.90 16.22 -20.09
C ALA A 2 17.32 15.71 -19.77
N SER A 3 17.50 15.06 -18.62
CA SER A 3 18.77 14.42 -18.27
C SER A 3 19.26 13.56 -19.43
N LYS A 4 20.57 13.61 -19.69
CA LYS A 4 21.26 12.83 -20.74
C LYS A 4 20.99 11.32 -20.60
N GLU A 5 20.52 10.87 -19.44
CA GLU A 5 20.20 9.47 -19.10
C GLU A 5 18.91 8.93 -19.74
N LEU A 6 17.95 9.78 -20.16
CA LEU A 6 16.68 9.31 -20.77
C LEU A 6 16.74 9.14 -22.29
N LEU A 7 17.82 9.55 -22.94
CA LEU A 7 17.94 9.56 -24.40
C LEU A 7 18.01 8.15 -25.02
N GLY A 8 18.41 7.13 -24.26
CA GLY A 8 18.62 5.76 -24.76
C GLY A 8 17.40 4.84 -24.73
N GLN A 9 16.23 5.27 -24.22
CA GLN A 9 15.08 4.38 -24.06
C GLN A 9 14.23 4.21 -25.32
N GLN A 10 14.43 5.05 -26.34
CA GLN A 10 13.64 5.03 -27.58
C GLN A 10 14.58 5.15 -28.79
N PRO A 11 14.39 4.37 -29.85
CA PRO A 11 15.25 4.37 -31.04
C PRO A 11 14.96 5.58 -31.96
N LYS A 12 15.05 6.80 -31.42
CA LYS A 12 14.60 8.04 -32.07
C LYS A 12 15.45 8.39 -33.29
N GLU A 13 16.73 8.02 -33.27
CA GLU A 13 17.65 8.24 -34.40
C GLU A 13 17.39 7.20 -35.51
N GLU A 14 17.29 5.93 -35.13
CA GLU A 14 17.12 4.79 -36.04
C GLU A 14 15.80 4.87 -36.81
N ILE A 15 14.70 5.24 -36.14
CA ILE A 15 13.39 5.44 -36.79
C ILE A 15 13.28 6.80 -37.49
N GLY A 16 14.31 7.66 -37.38
CA GLY A 16 14.34 8.99 -38.00
C GLY A 16 13.42 10.03 -37.35
N ALA A 17 12.87 9.76 -36.16
CA ALA A 17 12.02 10.70 -35.43
C ALA A 17 12.75 11.99 -35.07
N ALA A 18 14.02 11.89 -34.64
CA ALA A 18 14.85 13.07 -34.34
C ALA A 18 15.01 13.98 -35.57
N ARG A 19 15.32 13.39 -36.73
CA ARG A 19 15.43 14.11 -38.01
C ARG A 19 14.10 14.73 -38.45
N PHE A 20 12.97 14.05 -38.21
CA PHE A 20 11.64 14.57 -38.54
C PHE A 20 11.30 15.82 -37.72
N ILE A 21 11.49 15.77 -36.40
CA ILE A 21 11.26 16.90 -35.50
C ILE A 21 12.20 18.07 -35.81
N ALA A 22 13.48 17.81 -36.10
CA ALA A 22 14.43 18.87 -36.46
C ALA A 22 13.99 19.64 -37.73
N LYS A 23 13.38 18.95 -38.71
CA LYS A 23 12.84 19.57 -39.94
C LYS A 23 11.48 20.24 -39.72
N ASN A 24 10.71 19.79 -38.73
CA ASN A 24 9.37 20.30 -38.45
C ASN A 24 9.24 20.62 -36.94
N PRO A 25 9.84 21.72 -36.45
CA PRO A 25 9.97 21.99 -35.01
C PRO A 25 8.63 22.14 -34.27
N THR A 26 7.53 22.39 -35.00
CA THR A 26 6.19 22.53 -34.43
C THR A 26 5.38 21.22 -34.45
N PHE A 27 5.92 20.14 -35.02
CA PHE A 27 5.24 18.84 -35.17
C PHE A 27 5.63 17.91 -34.01
N ASP A 28 5.67 18.45 -32.80
CA ASP A 28 6.14 17.81 -31.58
C ASP A 28 5.03 17.19 -30.72
N GLY A 29 3.81 17.09 -31.28
CA GLY A 29 2.64 16.57 -30.59
C GLY A 29 1.92 17.57 -29.69
N ARG A 30 2.27 18.86 -29.72
CA ARG A 30 1.47 19.90 -29.04
C ARG A 30 0.01 19.85 -29.47
N ASN A 31 -0.89 20.13 -28.53
CA ASN A 31 -2.35 20.11 -28.72
C ASN A 31 -2.93 18.73 -29.11
N VAL A 32 -2.17 17.64 -28.93
CA VAL A 32 -2.63 16.26 -29.13
C VAL A 32 -2.70 15.55 -27.78
N ILE A 33 -3.80 14.81 -27.57
CA ILE A 33 -3.95 13.90 -26.42
C ILE A 33 -3.86 12.47 -26.94
N VAL A 34 -3.02 11.67 -26.31
CA VAL A 34 -2.86 10.25 -26.63
C VAL A 34 -3.48 9.43 -25.51
N GLY A 35 -4.47 8.60 -25.85
CA GLY A 35 -4.99 7.56 -24.95
C GLY A 35 -4.13 6.30 -25.06
N VAL A 36 -3.68 5.78 -23.94
CA VAL A 36 -2.86 4.56 -23.87
C VAL A 36 -3.65 3.48 -23.15
N PHE A 37 -3.84 2.34 -23.81
CA PHE A 37 -4.52 1.17 -23.27
C PHE A 37 -3.47 0.10 -23.04
N ASP A 38 -2.99 0.01 -21.81
CA ASP A 38 -1.90 -0.85 -21.39
C ASP A 38 -2.15 -1.28 -19.93
N THR A 39 -1.19 -1.96 -19.32
CA THR A 39 -1.19 -2.40 -17.92
C THR A 39 -1.05 -1.27 -16.90
N GLY A 40 -0.83 -0.02 -17.35
CA GLY A 40 -0.70 1.16 -16.50
C GLY A 40 0.47 2.04 -16.90
N VAL A 41 0.65 3.13 -16.15
CA VAL A 41 1.75 4.08 -16.34
C VAL A 41 2.18 4.64 -14.98
N ASP A 42 3.48 4.85 -14.79
CA ASP A 42 4.01 5.51 -13.60
C ASP A 42 4.04 7.04 -13.81
N PRO A 43 3.18 7.83 -13.11
CA PRO A 43 3.21 9.28 -13.19
C PRO A 43 4.45 9.91 -12.55
N GLY A 44 5.24 9.16 -11.77
CA GLY A 44 6.51 9.57 -11.19
C GLY A 44 7.71 9.40 -12.11
N ALA A 45 7.54 8.72 -13.26
CA ALA A 45 8.64 8.50 -14.18
C ALA A 45 9.22 9.84 -14.70
N PRO A 46 10.55 10.06 -14.65
CA PRO A 46 11.17 11.33 -15.03
C PRO A 46 10.83 11.81 -16.45
N GLY A 47 10.68 10.88 -17.41
CA GLY A 47 10.31 11.19 -18.80
C GLY A 47 8.83 11.52 -19.03
N LEU A 48 8.01 11.40 -17.99
CA LEU A 48 6.57 11.62 -18.02
C LEU A 48 6.10 12.80 -17.17
N GLN A 49 7.03 13.58 -16.59
CA GLN A 49 6.68 14.71 -15.74
C GLN A 49 6.04 15.85 -16.52
N THR A 50 6.71 16.34 -17.56
CA THR A 50 6.29 17.55 -18.28
C THR A 50 6.38 17.40 -19.79
N THR A 51 5.53 18.16 -20.49
CA THR A 51 5.60 18.37 -21.94
C THR A 51 6.69 19.40 -22.25
N PRO A 52 7.11 19.54 -23.53
CA PRO A 52 7.99 20.64 -23.96
C PRO A 52 7.44 22.04 -23.64
N MET A 53 6.13 22.18 -23.45
CA MET A 53 5.46 23.43 -23.09
C MET A 53 5.40 23.67 -21.57
N GLY A 54 6.03 22.81 -20.76
CA GLY A 54 6.07 22.94 -19.29
C GLY A 54 4.81 22.47 -18.56
N THR A 55 3.78 22.01 -19.27
CA THR A 55 2.56 21.44 -18.67
C THR A 55 2.78 19.98 -18.27
N LYS A 56 1.94 19.45 -17.36
CA LYS A 56 1.98 18.05 -16.94
C LYS A 56 1.64 17.13 -18.12
N LYS A 57 2.43 16.07 -18.32
CA LYS A 57 2.31 15.19 -19.49
C LYS A 57 1.23 14.12 -19.33
N VAL A 58 1.15 13.49 -18.16
CA VAL A 58 0.07 12.55 -17.82
C VAL A 58 -1.08 13.36 -17.24
N ILE A 59 -2.18 13.43 -17.98
CA ILE A 59 -3.33 14.26 -17.61
C ILE A 59 -4.40 13.48 -16.83
N ASP A 60 -4.49 12.17 -17.03
CA ASP A 60 -5.41 11.28 -16.31
C ASP A 60 -4.87 9.84 -16.29
N ILE A 61 -5.31 9.05 -15.31
CA ILE A 61 -4.98 7.62 -15.17
C ILE A 61 -6.23 6.91 -14.67
N VAL A 62 -6.66 5.87 -15.38
CA VAL A 62 -7.88 5.12 -15.04
C VAL A 62 -7.56 3.62 -15.05
N ASP A 63 -7.85 2.94 -13.94
CA ASP A 63 -7.90 1.48 -13.91
C ASP A 63 -9.29 1.03 -14.39
N CYS A 64 -9.36 0.43 -15.58
CA CYS A 64 -10.59 -0.11 -16.14
C CYS A 64 -10.84 -1.58 -15.77
N THR A 65 -9.95 -2.21 -14.98
CA THR A 65 -10.06 -3.62 -14.59
C THR A 65 -10.85 -3.82 -13.29
N GLY A 66 -10.99 -2.77 -12.49
CA GLY A 66 -11.59 -2.82 -11.14
C GLY A 66 -10.68 -3.43 -10.08
N SER A 67 -9.41 -3.74 -10.40
CA SER A 67 -8.47 -4.34 -9.44
C SER A 67 -8.21 -3.43 -8.24
N GLY A 68 -8.21 -2.11 -8.48
CA GLY A 68 -8.08 -1.08 -7.45
C GLY A 68 -9.37 -0.69 -6.74
N ASP A 69 -10.52 -1.30 -7.06
CA ASP A 69 -11.80 -0.91 -6.47
C ASP A 69 -11.84 -1.21 -4.96
N VAL A 70 -12.48 -0.28 -4.23
CA VAL A 70 -12.69 -0.36 -2.78
C VAL A 70 -14.16 -0.07 -2.50
N ASP A 71 -14.84 -1.01 -1.84
CA ASP A 71 -16.19 -0.76 -1.35
C ASP A 71 -16.15 0.27 -0.22
N THR A 72 -16.79 1.41 -0.46
CA THR A 72 -16.89 2.56 0.45
C THR A 72 -18.35 2.86 0.83
N SER A 73 -19.23 1.85 0.73
CA SER A 73 -20.65 1.96 1.06
C SER A 73 -20.92 2.20 2.55
N LYS A 74 -19.98 1.83 3.43
CA LYS A 74 -20.07 2.06 4.87
C LYS A 74 -19.70 3.51 5.21
N THR A 75 -20.59 4.19 5.93
CA THR A 75 -20.37 5.57 6.38
C THR A 75 -20.19 5.65 7.88
N ALA A 76 -19.38 6.59 8.35
CA ALA A 76 -19.18 6.89 9.76
C ALA A 76 -19.11 8.40 10.02
N SER A 77 -19.43 8.77 11.27
CA SER A 77 -19.26 10.12 11.79
C SER A 77 -18.15 10.10 12.84
N PRO A 78 -17.23 11.07 12.84
CA PRO A 78 -16.14 11.07 13.80
C PRO A 78 -16.64 11.41 15.20
N VAL A 79 -16.00 10.80 16.20
CA VAL A 79 -16.14 11.14 17.62
C VAL A 79 -14.78 11.63 18.08
N ASP A 80 -14.72 12.85 18.63
CA ASP A 80 -13.47 13.51 19.07
C ASP A 80 -12.35 13.49 18.00
N GLY A 81 -12.71 13.75 16.73
CA GLY A 81 -11.77 13.77 15.61
C GLY A 81 -11.27 12.40 15.18
N LYS A 82 -11.92 11.31 15.60
CA LYS A 82 -11.50 9.93 15.28
C LYS A 82 -12.62 9.13 14.64
N LEU A 83 -12.24 8.20 13.77
CA LEU A 83 -13.12 7.21 13.14
C LEU A 83 -12.67 5.80 13.55
N THR A 84 -13.61 4.85 13.62
CA THR A 84 -13.26 3.43 13.65
C THR A 84 -13.23 2.91 12.22
N GLY A 85 -12.05 2.54 11.73
CA GLY A 85 -11.85 1.94 10.40
C GLY A 85 -12.50 0.56 10.30
N LEU A 86 -12.65 0.05 9.07
CA LEU A 86 -13.24 -1.27 8.85
C LEU A 86 -12.31 -2.40 9.30
N SER A 87 -11.01 -2.13 9.44
CA SER A 87 -10.06 -3.03 10.11
C SER A 87 -10.27 -3.16 11.63
N GLY A 88 -11.08 -2.27 12.21
CA GLY A 88 -11.24 -2.11 13.66
C GLY A 88 -10.25 -1.12 14.29
N ARG A 89 -9.30 -0.57 13.54
CA ARG A 89 -8.36 0.45 14.05
C ARG A 89 -9.05 1.78 14.29
N THR A 90 -8.50 2.56 15.22
CA THR A 90 -8.90 3.95 15.44
C THR A 90 -8.09 4.87 14.54
N LEU A 91 -8.76 5.54 13.60
CA LEU A 91 -8.16 6.44 12.62
C LEU A 91 -8.28 7.88 13.12
N SER A 92 -7.16 8.57 13.29
CA SER A 92 -7.15 9.97 13.76
C SER A 92 -7.21 10.91 12.56
N LEU A 93 -8.26 11.73 12.48
CA LEU A 93 -8.44 12.69 11.39
C LEU A 93 -7.50 13.90 11.60
N PRO A 94 -6.66 14.25 10.62
CA PRO A 94 -5.82 15.43 10.70
C PRO A 94 -6.65 16.72 10.65
N THR A 95 -6.31 17.69 11.50
CA THR A 95 -7.05 18.95 11.63
C THR A 95 -6.88 19.89 10.42
N GLU A 96 -5.80 19.69 9.66
CA GLU A 96 -5.44 20.45 8.46
C GLU A 96 -6.21 20.01 7.21
N TRP A 97 -6.95 18.91 7.28
CA TRP A 97 -7.77 18.45 6.16
C TRP A 97 -8.86 19.46 5.81
N PRO A 98 -9.20 19.63 4.52
CA PRO A 98 -10.34 20.43 4.11
C PRO A 98 -11.60 19.97 4.84
N ALA A 99 -12.38 20.92 5.34
CA ALA A 99 -13.64 20.64 6.02
C ALA A 99 -14.55 19.80 5.11
N ILE A 100 -15.26 18.85 5.72
CA ILE A 100 -16.28 18.07 5.03
C ILE A 100 -17.43 18.98 4.56
N ALA A 101 -18.06 18.64 3.44
CA ALA A 101 -19.26 19.31 2.98
C ALA A 101 -20.38 19.27 4.04
N GLU A 102 -21.24 20.29 4.04
CA GLU A 102 -22.38 20.36 4.96
C GLU A 102 -23.28 19.13 4.79
N GLY A 103 -23.61 18.46 5.91
CA GLY A 103 -24.35 17.19 5.91
C GLY A 103 -23.59 16.00 5.31
N GLY A 104 -22.32 16.16 4.95
CA GLY A 104 -21.46 15.13 4.41
C GLY A 104 -21.10 14.04 5.43
N LYS A 105 -20.69 12.89 4.93
CA LYS A 105 -20.24 11.74 5.74
C LYS A 105 -18.86 11.29 5.31
N TYR A 106 -18.11 10.70 6.24
CA TYR A 106 -16.94 9.92 5.90
C TYR A 106 -17.39 8.54 5.44
N HIS A 107 -16.83 8.10 4.35
CA HIS A 107 -16.99 6.78 3.77
C HIS A 107 -15.74 5.97 4.07
N LEU A 108 -15.95 4.74 4.52
CA LEU A 108 -14.89 3.84 4.98
C LEU A 108 -14.78 2.68 4.02
N GLY A 109 -13.54 2.32 3.70
CA GLY A 109 -13.18 1.13 2.94
C GLY A 109 -11.99 0.43 3.57
N VAL A 110 -11.68 -0.75 3.05
CA VAL A 110 -10.47 -1.50 3.40
C VAL A 110 -9.93 -2.16 2.14
N LYS A 111 -8.60 -2.18 1.99
CA LYS A 111 -7.94 -2.84 0.85
C LYS A 111 -6.77 -3.69 1.32
N PRO A 112 -6.77 -5.01 1.06
CA PRO A 112 -5.60 -5.84 1.27
C PRO A 112 -4.47 -5.42 0.33
N GLY A 113 -3.30 -5.09 0.86
CA GLY A 113 -2.20 -4.54 0.06
C GLY A 113 -1.66 -5.52 -0.99
N TYR A 114 -1.69 -6.82 -0.72
CA TYR A 114 -1.28 -7.84 -1.69
C TYR A 114 -2.13 -7.88 -2.96
N GLU A 115 -3.35 -7.33 -2.95
CA GLU A 115 -4.16 -7.19 -4.17
C GLU A 115 -3.66 -6.08 -5.09
N LEU A 116 -2.94 -5.10 -4.55
CA LEU A 116 -2.42 -3.94 -5.30
C LEU A 116 -1.00 -4.15 -5.83
N MET A 117 -0.34 -5.24 -5.42
CA MET A 117 1.08 -5.45 -5.62
C MET A 117 1.36 -6.55 -6.65
N PRO A 118 2.43 -6.41 -7.46
CA PRO A 118 2.86 -7.48 -8.35
C PRO A 118 3.21 -8.77 -7.59
N ARG A 119 2.87 -9.94 -8.15
CA ARG A 119 3.14 -11.25 -7.52
C ARG A 119 4.59 -11.45 -7.05
N PRO A 120 5.63 -11.02 -7.79
CA PRO A 120 7.02 -11.14 -7.32
C PRO A 120 7.30 -10.31 -6.05
N LEU A 121 6.71 -9.11 -5.95
CA LEU A 121 6.82 -8.27 -4.76
C LEU A 121 6.11 -8.93 -3.57
N VAL A 122 4.89 -9.44 -3.77
CA VAL A 122 4.14 -10.18 -2.74
C VAL A 122 4.94 -11.37 -2.22
N ALA A 123 5.57 -12.15 -3.10
CA ALA A 123 6.41 -13.28 -2.68
C ALA A 123 7.60 -12.84 -1.81
N ARG A 124 8.28 -11.75 -2.20
CA ARG A 124 9.40 -11.19 -1.43
C ARG A 124 8.95 -10.66 -0.07
N MET A 125 7.81 -9.95 -0.02
CA MET A 125 7.23 -9.44 1.22
C MET A 125 6.80 -10.57 2.16
N LYS A 126 6.11 -11.61 1.66
CA LYS A 126 5.73 -12.77 2.47
C LYS A 126 6.94 -13.48 3.07
N ALA A 127 8.04 -13.59 2.32
CA ALA A 127 9.27 -14.20 2.82
C ALA A 127 9.93 -13.35 3.91
N GLU A 128 10.02 -12.03 3.72
CA GLU A 128 10.58 -11.10 4.71
C GLU A 128 9.73 -11.07 5.99
N ARG A 129 8.41 -10.88 5.86
CA ARG A 129 7.47 -10.82 6.98
C ARG A 129 7.39 -12.13 7.75
N ARG A 130 7.43 -13.28 7.07
CA ARG A 130 7.51 -14.59 7.75
C ARG A 130 8.75 -14.67 8.63
N LYS A 131 9.89 -14.21 8.13
CA LYS A 131 11.14 -14.23 8.87
C LYS A 131 11.06 -13.32 10.11
N THR A 132 10.67 -12.06 9.92
CA THR A 132 10.75 -11.02 10.95
C THR A 132 9.60 -11.04 11.95
N LEU A 133 8.38 -11.36 11.52
CA LEU A 133 7.18 -11.34 12.38
C LEU A 133 6.87 -12.68 13.02
N VAL A 134 7.32 -13.79 12.42
CA VAL A 134 6.92 -15.14 12.85
C VAL A 134 8.12 -15.98 13.26
N ASP A 135 9.05 -16.26 12.35
CA ASP A 135 10.08 -17.27 12.60
C ASP A 135 11.00 -16.91 13.77
N GLU A 136 11.33 -15.63 13.95
CA GLU A 136 12.18 -15.16 15.06
C GLU A 136 11.50 -15.36 16.42
N GLY A 137 10.30 -14.82 16.61
CA GLY A 137 9.56 -14.95 17.87
C GLY A 137 9.10 -16.39 18.16
N GLN A 138 8.73 -17.13 17.12
CA GLN A 138 8.29 -18.51 17.27
C GLN A 138 9.43 -19.44 17.66
N ARG A 139 10.62 -19.26 17.09
CA ARG A 139 11.82 -20.00 17.49
C ARG A 139 12.15 -19.76 18.97
N GLU A 140 12.03 -18.52 19.43
CA GLU A 140 12.24 -18.19 20.84
C GLU A 140 11.20 -18.87 21.75
N ALA A 141 9.92 -18.82 21.40
CA ALA A 141 8.84 -19.45 22.14
C ALA A 141 9.00 -20.99 22.22
N VAL A 142 9.35 -21.63 21.12
CA VAL A 142 9.63 -23.08 21.07
C VAL A 142 10.84 -23.42 21.94
N ALA A 143 11.93 -22.65 21.85
CA ALA A 143 13.12 -22.87 22.65
C ALA A 143 12.86 -22.69 24.16
N ALA A 144 12.01 -21.73 24.54
CA ALA A 144 11.59 -21.52 25.92
C ALA A 144 10.81 -22.73 26.46
N ALA A 145 9.79 -23.19 25.74
CA ALA A 145 9.00 -24.36 26.15
C ALA A 145 9.84 -25.65 26.20
N GLN A 146 10.80 -25.82 25.29
CA GLN A 146 11.72 -26.96 25.32
C GLN A 146 12.72 -26.90 26.48
N ARG A 147 13.15 -25.71 26.90
CA ARG A 147 14.00 -25.56 28.10
C ARG A 147 13.24 -25.95 29.35
N GLU A 148 12.02 -25.44 29.51
CA GLU A 148 11.15 -25.74 30.66
C GLU A 148 10.84 -27.24 30.79
N LEU A 149 10.73 -27.94 29.66
CA LEU A 149 10.56 -29.40 29.62
C LEU A 149 11.82 -30.17 30.07
N ARG A 150 13.02 -29.58 29.95
CA ARG A 150 14.30 -30.21 30.27
C ARG A 150 14.81 -29.86 31.67
N GLU A 151 14.24 -28.83 32.31
CA GLU A 151 14.67 -28.42 33.63
C GLU A 151 14.38 -29.50 34.67
N PRO A 152 15.39 -29.93 35.47
CA PRO A 152 15.18 -30.89 36.53
C PRO A 152 14.24 -30.31 37.60
N ARG A 153 13.20 -31.05 37.97
CA ARG A 153 12.26 -30.66 39.01
C ARG A 153 12.44 -31.57 40.23
N GLU A 154 12.59 -30.97 41.41
CA GLU A 154 12.72 -31.72 42.65
C GLU A 154 11.36 -32.30 43.08
N GLY A 155 11.32 -33.59 43.38
CA GLY A 155 10.14 -34.25 43.97
C GLY A 155 9.07 -34.70 42.97
N ALA A 156 9.47 -35.21 41.80
CA ALA A 156 8.59 -35.65 40.70
C ALA A 156 7.34 -36.43 41.16
N ALA A 157 6.22 -35.70 41.25
CA ALA A 157 4.90 -36.20 41.63
C ALA A 157 4.02 -36.44 40.37
N LYS A 158 2.78 -36.90 40.58
CA LYS A 158 1.81 -37.13 39.50
C LYS A 158 1.47 -35.87 38.69
N ASP A 159 1.60 -34.69 39.30
CA ASP A 159 1.41 -33.39 38.64
C ASP A 159 2.53 -33.06 37.65
N ASP A 160 3.72 -33.62 37.84
CA ASP A 160 4.87 -33.41 36.97
C ASP A 160 4.68 -34.10 35.60
N LYS A 161 4.04 -35.27 35.59
CA LYS A 161 3.67 -35.97 34.35
C LYS A 161 2.64 -35.18 33.52
N LYS A 162 1.65 -34.56 34.18
CA LYS A 162 0.65 -33.73 33.50
C LYS A 162 1.28 -32.47 32.91
N LEU A 163 2.22 -31.86 33.64
CA LEU A 163 2.97 -30.70 33.17
C LEU A 163 3.84 -31.06 31.96
N ASP A 164 4.52 -32.21 31.98
CA ASP A 164 5.29 -32.68 30.81
C ASP A 164 4.43 -32.94 29.58
N GLU A 165 3.23 -33.51 29.76
CA GLU A 165 2.26 -33.70 28.68
C GLU A 165 1.77 -32.36 28.12
N GLU A 166 1.50 -31.37 28.98
CA GLU A 166 1.13 -30.01 28.58
C GLU A 166 2.26 -29.32 27.81
N LEU A 167 3.49 -29.33 28.31
CA LEU A 167 4.63 -28.69 27.66
C LEU A 167 4.96 -29.33 26.30
N LYS A 168 4.82 -30.66 26.17
CA LYS A 168 4.93 -31.35 24.88
C LYS A 168 3.83 -30.91 23.92
N ALA A 169 2.60 -30.81 24.39
CA ALA A 169 1.47 -30.32 23.59
C ALA A 169 1.70 -28.87 23.16
N ARG A 170 2.24 -28.02 24.04
CA ARG A 170 2.57 -26.63 23.77
C ARG A 170 3.65 -26.49 22.70
N VAL A 171 4.74 -27.25 22.79
CA VAL A 171 5.79 -27.28 21.74
C VAL A 171 5.19 -27.72 20.41
N ALA A 172 4.41 -28.80 20.39
CA ALA A 172 3.77 -29.29 19.17
C ALA A 172 2.79 -28.25 18.57
N GLN A 173 2.03 -27.55 19.40
CA GLN A 173 1.12 -26.50 18.97
C GLN A 173 1.88 -25.30 18.39
N LEU A 174 2.98 -24.88 19.03
CA LEU A 174 3.82 -23.80 18.51
C LEU A 174 4.40 -24.16 17.14
N GLU A 175 4.96 -25.37 16.96
CA GLU A 175 5.48 -25.81 15.66
C GLU A 175 4.37 -25.90 14.60
N ALA A 176 3.18 -26.39 14.98
CA ALA A 176 2.02 -26.46 14.09
C ALA A 176 1.55 -25.06 13.65
N LEU A 177 1.47 -24.10 14.58
CA LEU A 177 1.12 -22.70 14.28
C LEU A 177 2.13 -22.06 13.33
N GLN A 178 3.42 -22.30 13.52
CA GLN A 178 4.46 -21.78 12.61
C GLN A 178 4.26 -22.27 11.19
N LYS A 179 4.02 -23.58 11.03
CA LYS A 179 3.85 -24.23 9.73
C LYS A 179 2.55 -23.81 9.05
N ALA A 180 1.48 -23.64 9.82
CA ALA A 180 0.16 -23.26 9.32
C ALA A 180 0.03 -21.75 9.08
N TYR A 181 0.98 -20.92 9.52
CA TYR A 181 0.89 -19.47 9.38
C TYR A 181 0.86 -19.04 7.92
N GLU A 182 -0.20 -18.32 7.55
CA GLU A 182 -0.34 -17.62 6.28
C GLU A 182 -0.43 -16.12 6.57
N ASP A 183 0.47 -15.35 5.95
CA ASP A 183 0.45 -13.90 6.06
C ASP A 183 -0.64 -13.32 5.14
N PRO A 184 -1.70 -12.70 5.69
CA PRO A 184 -2.73 -12.03 4.88
C PRO A 184 -2.20 -10.75 4.23
N GLY A 185 -1.01 -10.29 4.61
CA GLY A 185 -0.40 -9.08 4.13
C GLY A 185 -0.86 -7.83 4.87
N PRO A 186 -0.37 -6.66 4.45
CA PRO A 186 -0.79 -5.40 5.03
C PRO A 186 -2.26 -5.13 4.70
N VAL A 187 -2.97 -4.51 5.66
CA VAL A 187 -4.38 -4.14 5.50
C VAL A 187 -4.52 -2.64 5.65
N TYR A 188 -4.89 -1.97 4.56
CA TYR A 188 -5.01 -0.51 4.52
C TYR A 188 -6.46 -0.08 4.76
N ASP A 189 -6.67 0.79 5.74
CA ASP A 189 -7.94 1.49 5.89
C ASP A 189 -8.02 2.63 4.89
N VAL A 190 -9.18 2.78 4.26
CA VAL A 190 -9.45 3.85 3.29
C VAL A 190 -10.51 4.76 3.87
N VAL A 191 -10.24 6.07 3.88
CA VAL A 191 -11.21 7.09 4.26
C VAL A 191 -11.42 8.01 3.08
N THR A 192 -12.66 8.17 2.65
CA THR A 192 -13.03 9.12 1.61
C THR A 192 -14.22 9.98 2.02
N TYR A 193 -14.23 11.23 1.60
CA TYR A 193 -15.31 12.17 1.88
C TYR A 193 -15.33 13.27 0.83
N LYS A 194 -16.44 13.99 0.75
CA LYS A 194 -16.55 15.17 -0.12
C LYS A 194 -16.21 16.42 0.70
N ASP A 195 -15.22 17.19 0.28
CA ASP A 195 -14.87 18.44 0.95
C ASP A 195 -15.91 19.55 0.69
N GLY A 196 -15.79 20.66 1.42
CA GLY A 196 -16.68 21.82 1.28
C GLY A 196 -16.64 22.49 -0.10
N GLY A 197 -15.58 22.28 -0.89
CA GLY A 197 -15.49 22.70 -2.29
C GLY A 197 -16.16 21.73 -3.27
N GLY A 198 -16.69 20.61 -2.77
CA GLY A 198 -17.35 19.58 -3.57
C GLY A 198 -16.40 18.56 -4.19
N THR A 199 -15.11 18.57 -3.84
CA THR A 199 -14.13 17.61 -4.35
C THR A 199 -14.08 16.38 -3.46
N TRP A 200 -14.06 15.19 -4.07
CA TRP A 200 -13.81 13.96 -3.33
C TRP A 200 -12.36 13.88 -2.89
N ARG A 201 -12.16 13.63 -1.61
CA ARG A 201 -10.87 13.42 -0.97
C ARG A 201 -10.75 11.97 -0.56
N VAL A 202 -9.56 11.38 -0.72
CA VAL A 202 -9.27 10.02 -0.28
C VAL A 202 -7.92 9.98 0.43
N CYS A 203 -7.88 9.26 1.54
CA CYS A 203 -6.66 8.92 2.25
C CYS A 203 -6.63 7.41 2.43
N VAL A 204 -5.47 6.82 2.18
CA VAL A 204 -5.22 5.38 2.38
C VAL A 204 -4.17 5.27 3.48
N ASP A 205 -4.54 4.66 4.61
CA ASP A 205 -3.64 4.44 5.73
C ASP A 205 -2.65 3.31 5.42
N THR A 206 -1.48 3.67 4.88
CA THR A 206 -0.39 2.74 4.63
C THR A 206 0.46 2.46 5.87
N SER A 207 0.24 3.18 6.98
CA SER A 207 0.98 2.99 8.24
C SER A 207 0.55 1.74 9.01
N GLU A 208 -0.68 1.25 8.75
CA GLU A 208 -1.34 0.16 9.48
C GLU A 208 -1.59 0.46 10.98
N ARG A 209 -1.51 1.74 11.37
CA ARG A 209 -1.63 2.20 12.76
C ARG A 209 -2.77 3.19 12.99
N GLY A 210 -3.48 3.63 11.94
CA GLY A 210 -4.50 4.66 12.02
C GLY A 210 -3.96 6.09 12.02
N GLU A 211 -2.71 6.28 11.59
CA GLU A 211 -2.02 7.56 11.53
C GLU A 211 -2.24 8.24 10.17
N LEU A 212 -3.47 8.71 9.92
CA LEU A 212 -3.83 9.32 8.62
C LEU A 212 -3.01 10.57 8.27
N ALA A 213 -2.43 11.25 9.25
CA ALA A 213 -1.55 12.40 9.03
C ALA A 213 -0.24 12.04 8.31
N SER A 214 0.19 10.77 8.38
CA SER A 214 1.38 10.28 7.67
C SER A 214 1.12 9.98 6.19
N ALA A 215 -0.15 9.91 5.79
CA ALA A 215 -0.57 9.54 4.44
C ALA A 215 -1.01 10.76 3.62
N ALA A 216 -0.88 10.66 2.31
CA ALA A 216 -1.33 11.72 1.41
C ALA A 216 -2.87 11.79 1.36
N LEU A 217 -3.41 13.01 1.42
CA LEU A 217 -4.81 13.28 1.08
C LEU A 217 -4.90 13.62 -0.41
N LEU A 218 -5.51 12.72 -1.18
CA LEU A 218 -5.56 12.79 -2.63
C LEU A 218 -6.96 13.19 -3.12
N ALA A 219 -7.01 13.76 -4.32
CA ALA A 219 -8.23 14.01 -5.09
C ALA A 219 -8.18 13.14 -6.38
N PRO A 220 -9.27 13.04 -7.16
CA PRO A 220 -9.19 12.44 -8.49
C PRO A 220 -7.99 12.95 -9.29
N TYR A 221 -7.20 12.05 -9.86
CA TYR A 221 -5.89 12.39 -10.45
C TYR A 221 -6.01 13.51 -11.50
N ARG A 222 -7.04 13.48 -12.35
CA ARG A 222 -7.33 14.55 -13.33
C ARG A 222 -7.46 15.98 -12.76
N LEU A 223 -7.73 16.14 -11.46
CA LEU A 223 -7.91 17.45 -10.83
C LEU A 223 -6.59 18.02 -10.29
N GLU A 224 -5.80 17.20 -9.59
CA GLU A 224 -4.59 17.67 -8.89
C GLU A 224 -3.29 17.03 -9.37
N GLN A 225 -3.37 15.93 -10.14
CA GLN A 225 -2.23 15.16 -10.67
C GLN A 225 -1.23 14.74 -9.59
N LYS A 226 -1.75 14.51 -8.39
CA LYS A 226 -1.01 13.99 -7.22
C LYS A 226 -1.24 12.49 -7.10
N TYR A 227 -0.23 11.80 -6.60
CA TYR A 227 -0.25 10.38 -6.32
C TYR A 227 0.48 10.12 -5.00
N GLY A 228 0.21 8.96 -4.39
CA GLY A 228 0.92 8.47 -3.21
C GLY A 228 1.66 7.17 -3.51
N THR A 229 2.51 6.73 -2.60
CA THR A 229 3.20 5.44 -2.67
C THR A 229 2.66 4.49 -1.59
N LEU A 230 2.56 3.21 -1.91
CA LEU A 230 2.06 2.20 -0.96
C LEU A 230 3.13 1.68 -0.01
N ASP A 231 4.41 1.86 -0.35
CA ASP A 231 5.54 1.56 0.51
C ASP A 231 6.71 2.53 0.26
N ALA A 232 7.72 2.46 1.13
CA ALA A 232 9.03 3.08 0.91
C ALA A 232 10.02 2.12 0.23
N VAL A 233 9.59 0.88 -0.10
CA VAL A 233 10.44 -0.20 -0.61
C VAL A 233 10.45 -0.25 -2.15
N SER A 234 9.63 0.57 -2.81
CA SER A 234 9.49 0.65 -4.27
C SER A 234 10.46 1.64 -4.95
N LEU A 235 11.65 1.88 -4.39
CA LEU A 235 12.77 2.55 -5.08
C LEU A 235 13.97 1.61 -5.17
#